data_AF-A0A523X0D0-F1
#
_entry.id   AF-A0A523X0D0-F1
#
_cell.length_a   1.000
_cell.length_b   1.000
_cell.length_c   1.000
_cell.angle_alpha   90.00
_cell.angle_beta   90.00
_cell.angle_gamma   90.00
#
_symmetry.space_group_name_H-M   'P 1'
#
loop_
_entity.id
_entity.type
_entity.pdbx_description
1 polymer ?
#
loop_
_entity_poly.entity_id
_entity_poly.type
_entity_poly.pdbx_seq_one_letter_code
_entity_poly.pdbx_strand_id
1 'polypeptide(L)' 'MSREEKYGYILRIATEEWRDQVYELKKYYTGVARAWRRDTPILLAMKTDVGDSFIGYGVVGKVEQLWELTPEEEA' A
#
# COMPACT_ATOMS: atom_id res chain seq x y z
N MET A 1 -3.09 -6.19 -29.46
CA MET A 1 -2.48 -5.87 -28.15
C MET A 1 -3.61 -5.81 -27.16
N SER A 2 -3.74 -6.78 -26.25
CA SER A 2 -4.76 -6.70 -25.21
C SER A 2 -4.48 -5.44 -24.39
N ARG A 3 -5.53 -4.68 -24.11
CA ARG A 3 -5.49 -3.60 -23.12
C ARG A 3 -5.21 -4.32 -21.80
N GLU A 4 -3.94 -4.45 -21.40
CA GLU A 4 -3.61 -4.90 -20.05
C GLU A 4 -4.42 -4.00 -19.11
N GLU A 5 -5.42 -4.59 -18.44
CA GLU A 5 -6.16 -3.88 -17.42
C GLU A 5 -5.14 -3.43 -16.39
N LYS A 6 -4.82 -2.13 -16.40
CA LYS A 6 -3.96 -1.53 -15.39
C LYS A 6 -4.77 -1.52 -14.10
N TYR A 7 -4.68 -2.60 -13.33
CA TYR A 7 -5.24 -2.68 -12.00
C TYR A 7 -4.52 -1.66 -11.13
N GLY A 8 -5.29 -0.87 -10.38
CA GLY A 8 -4.79 0.03 -9.36
C GLY A 8 -5.64 -0.14 -8.10
N TYR A 9 -5.03 0.05 -6.94
CA TYR A 9 -5.75 -0.04 -5.68
C TYR A 9 -5.72 1.29 -4.94
N ILE A 10 -6.79 1.54 -4.18
CA ILE A 10 -6.80 2.58 -3.16
C ILE A 10 -6.57 1.88 -1.82
N LEU A 11 -5.53 2.28 -1.10
CA LEU A 11 -5.26 1.87 0.28
C LEU A 11 -5.61 3.02 1.21
N ARG A 12 -6.48 2.73 2.18
CA ARG A 12 -6.92 3.70 3.17
C ARG A 12 -6.10 3.55 4.45
N ILE A 13 -5.25 4.53 4.72
CA ILE A 13 -4.44 4.60 5.94
C ILE A 13 -5.32 5.07 7.09
N ALA A 14 -5.26 4.34 8.21
CA ALA A 14 -6.17 4.56 9.33
C ALA A 14 -5.68 5.63 10.31
N THR A 15 -4.37 5.74 10.53
CA THR A 15 -3.78 6.64 11.54
C THR A 15 -2.56 7.39 10.99
N GLU A 16 -2.18 8.47 11.67
CA GLU A 16 -1.04 9.30 11.26
C GLU A 16 0.29 8.59 11.47
N GLU A 17 0.42 7.79 12.51
CA GLU A 17 1.63 6.99 12.78
C GLU A 17 1.88 6.00 11.64
N TRP A 18 0.83 5.35 11.15
CA TRP A 18 0.91 4.47 9.98
C TRP A 18 1.25 5.23 8.70
N ARG A 19 0.73 6.45 8.51
CA ARG A 19 1.11 7.31 7.38
C ARG A 19 2.61 7.55 7.39
N ASP A 20 3.13 7.99 8.53
CA ASP A 20 4.54 8.35 8.67
C ASP A 20 5.45 7.13 8.43
N GLN A 21 5.11 5.99 9.03
CA GLN A 21 5.83 4.73 8.80
C GLN A 21 5.84 4.30 7.32
N VAL A 22 4.70 4.39 6.63
CA VAL A 22 4.61 4.05 5.19
C VAL A 22 5.52 4.98 4.37
N TYR A 23 5.61 6.26 4.73
CA TYR A 23 6.35 7.26 3.97
C TYR A 23 7.87 7.13 4.23
N GLU A 24 8.25 6.80 5.45
CA GLU A 24 9.64 6.56 5.85
C GLU A 24 10.19 5.24 5.31
N LEU A 25 9.49 4.14 5.58
CA LEU A 25 9.95 2.79 5.20
C LEU A 25 9.70 2.46 3.73
N LYS A 26 8.73 3.14 3.09
CA LYS A 26 8.23 2.81 1.75
C LYS A 26 7.70 1.37 1.65
N LYS A 27 7.19 0.85 2.77
CA LYS A 27 6.58 -0.48 2.91
C LYS A 27 5.13 -0.32 3.36
N TYR A 28 4.26 -1.21 2.89
CA TYR A 28 2.87 -1.27 3.32
C TYR A 28 2.50 -2.71 3.66
N TYR A 29 2.18 -2.95 4.93
CA TYR A 29 1.71 -4.25 5.40
C TYR A 29 0.19 -4.32 5.26
N THR A 30 -0.29 -5.30 4.49
CA THR A 30 -1.71 -5.48 4.18
C THR A 30 -2.22 -6.80 4.75
N GLY A 31 -3.29 -6.73 5.55
CA GLY A 31 -4.04 -7.92 5.95
C GLY A 31 -5.02 -8.42 4.88
N VAL A 32 -5.08 -7.76 3.72
CA VAL A 32 -6.04 -8.09 2.65
C VAL A 32 -5.35 -8.90 1.56
N ALA A 33 -5.80 -10.14 1.40
CA ALA A 33 -5.39 -11.00 0.29
C ALA A 33 -5.91 -10.43 -1.03
N ARG A 34 -4.99 -9.94 -1.88
CA ARG A 34 -5.27 -9.49 -3.25
C ARG A 34 -4.16 -9.99 -4.18
N ALA A 35 -4.41 -9.95 -5.48
CA ALA A 35 -3.40 -10.20 -6.50
C ALA A 35 -2.45 -8.99 -6.62
N TRP A 36 -1.68 -8.72 -5.56
CA TRP A 36 -0.64 -7.69 -5.57
C TRP A 36 0.38 -8.01 -6.66
N ARG A 37 0.69 -7.04 -7.51
CA ARG A 37 1.62 -7.20 -8.63
C ARG A 37 2.60 -6.04 -8.66
N ARG A 38 3.82 -6.31 -9.11
CA ARG A 38 4.76 -5.26 -9.49
C ARG A 38 4.12 -4.31 -10.50
N ASP A 39 4.58 -3.06 -10.48
CA ASP A 39 4.13 -1.98 -11.37
C ASP A 39 2.65 -1.56 -11.19
N THR A 40 1.95 -2.14 -10.21
CA THR A 40 0.61 -1.72 -9.80
C THR A 40 0.67 -0.33 -9.16
N PRO A 41 -0.05 0.68 -9.70
CA PRO A 41 -0.20 1.96 -9.02
C PRO A 41 -1.13 1.84 -7.81
N ILE A 42 -0.73 2.47 -6.71
CA ILE A 42 -1.48 2.52 -5.45
C ILE A 42 -1.74 3.97 -5.09
N LEU A 43 -3.00 4.34 -4.89
CA LEU A 43 -3.38 5.62 -4.29
C LEU A 43 -3.54 5.45 -2.79
N LEU A 44 -2.96 6.36 -2.02
CA LEU A 44 -3.06 6.39 -0.57
C LEU A 44 -4.13 7.41 -0.18
N ALA A 45 -5.15 6.96 0.55
CA ALA A 45 -6.22 7.80 1.06
C ALA A 45 -6.19 7.81 2.59
N MET A 46 -6.65 8.90 3.20
CA MET A 46 -6.79 9.03 4.65
C MET A 46 -8.00 9.90 5.00
N LYS A 47 -8.59 9.65 6.17
CA LYS A 47 -9.70 10.45 6.69
C LYS A 47 -9.23 11.87 7.02
N THR A 48 -10.05 12.83 6.63
CA THR A 48 -10.00 14.25 7.01
C THR A 48 -11.31 14.63 7.71
N ASP A 49 -11.43 15.87 8.17
CA ASP A 49 -12.64 16.38 8.83
C ASP A 49 -13.90 16.30 7.96
N VAL A 50 -13.75 16.33 6.63
CA VAL A 50 -14.86 16.34 5.66
C VAL A 50 -15.08 15.00 4.94
N GLY A 51 -14.19 14.02 5.12
CA GLY A 51 -14.22 12.75 4.41
C GLY A 51 -12.82 12.23 4.07
N ASP A 52 -12.71 11.19 3.25
CA ASP A 52 -11.41 10.69 2.83
C ASP A 52 -10.81 11.57 1.71
N SER A 53 -9.52 11.84 1.78
CA SER A 53 -8.74 12.53 0.74
C SER A 53 -7.52 11.71 0.35
N PHE A 54 -7.08 11.87 -0.90
CA PHE A 54 -5.81 11.30 -1.34
C PHE A 54 -4.65 12.12 -0.75
N ILE A 55 -3.72 11.41 -0.13
CA ILE A 55 -2.54 12.00 0.51
C ILE A 55 -1.25 11.69 -0.25
N GLY A 56 -1.29 10.74 -1.20
CA GLY A 56 -0.15 10.39 -2.03
C GLY A 56 -0.41 9.20 -2.93
N TYR A 57 0.64 8.75 -3.62
CA TYR A 57 0.61 7.55 -4.43
C TYR A 57 1.97 6.85 -4.42
N GLY A 58 1.97 5.58 -4.79
CA GLY A 58 3.17 4.79 -5.01
C GLY A 58 2.98 3.76 -6.11
N VAL A 59 4.08 3.14 -6.53
CA VAL A 59 4.07 2.02 -7.48
C VAL A 59 4.71 0.83 -6.80
N VAL A 60 4.08 -0.34 -6.88
CA VAL A 60 4.57 -1.55 -6.22
C VAL A 60 5.89 -2.00 -6.84
N GLY A 61 6.98 -1.90 -6.10
CA GLY A 61 8.30 -2.39 -6.52
C GLY A 61 8.55 -3.87 -6.18
N LYS A 62 7.99 -4.36 -5.07
CA LYS A 62 8.09 -5.75 -4.62
C LYS A 62 6.83 -6.13 -3.85
N VAL A 63 6.46 -7.39 -3.91
CA VAL A 63 5.44 -8.01 -3.06
C VAL A 63 6.15 -9.11 -2.30
N GLU A 64 6.03 -9.10 -0.98
CA GLU A 64 6.58 -10.10 -0.07
C GLU A 64 5.44 -10.82 0.63
N GLN A 65 5.61 -12.11 0.82
CA GLN A 65 4.72 -12.95 1.60
C GLN A 65 5.14 -12.90 3.07
N LEU A 66 4.21 -13.26 3.97
CA LEU A 66 4.46 -13.19 5.41
C LEU A 66 5.71 -13.99 5.83
N TRP A 67 5.95 -15.14 5.20
CA TRP A 67 7.12 -15.99 5.47
C TRP A 67 8.44 -15.47 4.86
N GLU A 68 8.40 -14.36 4.12
CA GLU A 68 9.58 -13.69 3.57
C GLU A 68 10.01 -12.49 4.43
N LEU A 69 9.28 -12.19 5.52
CA LEU A 69 9.62 -11.12 6.46
C LEU A 69 10.87 -11.47 7.26
N THR A 70 11.65 -10.44 7.63
CA THR A 70 12.78 -10.65 8.53
C THR A 70 12.29 -10.86 9.97
N PRO A 71 13.09 -11.49 10.86
CA PRO A 71 12.70 -11.66 12.26
C PRO A 71 12.35 -10.35 12.98
N GLU A 72 12.95 -9.22 12.57
CA GLU A 72 12.64 -7.89 13.09
C GLU A 72 11.27 -7.37 12.64
N GLU A 73 10.72 -7.88 11.54
CA GLU A 73 9.42 -7.50 10.98
C GLU A 73 8.29 -8.44 11.42
N GLU A 74 8.61 -9.61 11.99
CA GLU A 74 7.65 -10.57 12.53
C GLU A 74 7.19 -10.26 13.98
N ALA A 75 7.92 -9.41 14.71
CA ALA A 75 7.75 -9.14 16.15
C ALA A 75 6.77 -7.99 16.45
#